data_AF-F3FT26-F1
#
_entry.id   AF-F3FT26-F1
#
_cell.length_a   1.000
_cell.length_b   1.000
_cell.length_c   1.000
_cell.angle_alpha   90.00
_cell.angle_beta   90.00
_cell.angle_gamma   90.00
#
_symmetry.space_group_name_H-M   'P 1'
#
loop_
_entity.id
_entity.type
_entity.pdbx_description
1 polymer ?
#
loop_
_entity_poly.entity_id
_entity_poly.type
_entity_poly.pdbx_seq_one_letter_code
_entity_poly.pdbx_strand_id
1 'polypeptide(L)'
;MERALSLATGTALVANGLRRGGLGGILQIVVGAYGLLRGATGHCALKHAFMPTPFEQRFSAEHDWPISEALSRSVTISRPLDEVRDFLAQPEKVGALLRWVESVESLGPDRTCWTVRAPVGRKLQWTLISVPTETPDELQWHTP
;
A
#
# COMPACT_ATOMS: atom_id res chain seq x y z
N MET A 1 -11.20 15.69 -6.50
CA MET A 1 -11.92 16.96 -6.76
C MET A 1 -11.27 18.15 -6.03
N GLU A 2 -10.24 17.93 -5.21
CA GLU A 2 -9.62 18.96 -4.37
C GLU A 2 -8.76 19.98 -5.13
N ARG A 3 -8.32 19.64 -6.36
CA ARG A 3 -7.46 20.50 -7.18
C ARG A 3 -8.21 21.71 -7.75
N ALA A 4 -9.45 21.50 -8.20
CA ALA A 4 -10.27 22.56 -8.79
C ALA A 4 -10.74 23.57 -7.73
N LEU A 5 -11.10 23.10 -6.53
CA LEU A 5 -11.52 23.97 -5.43
C LEU A 5 -10.35 24.83 -4.93
N SER A 6 -9.16 24.23 -4.77
CA SER A 6 -7.95 24.96 -4.33
C SER A 6 -7.50 26.00 -5.35
N LEU A 7 -7.58 25.66 -6.64
CA LEU A 7 -7.30 26.60 -7.73
C LEU A 7 -8.34 27.73 -7.76
N ALA A 8 -9.63 27.43 -7.62
CA ALA A 8 -10.69 28.45 -7.62
C ALA A 8 -10.54 29.43 -6.44
N THR A 9 -10.32 28.93 -5.22
CA THR A 9 -10.14 29.76 -4.03
C THR A 9 -8.85 30.59 -4.07
N GLY A 10 -7.74 30.00 -4.53
CA GLY A 10 -6.47 30.72 -4.71
C GLY A 10 -6.57 31.83 -5.76
N THR A 11 -7.24 31.56 -6.89
CA THR A 11 -7.45 32.55 -7.95
C THR A 11 -8.37 33.69 -7.48
N ALA A 12 -9.42 33.37 -6.72
CA ALA A 12 -10.34 34.37 -6.16
C ALA A 12 -9.64 35.32 -5.16
N LEU A 13 -8.74 34.80 -4.32
CA LEU A 13 -7.95 35.61 -3.37
C LEU A 13 -6.96 36.54 -4.08
N VAL A 14 -6.27 36.05 -5.11
CA VAL A 14 -5.35 36.86 -5.93
C VAL A 14 -6.11 37.97 -6.67
N ALA A 15 -7.24 37.64 -7.29
CA ALA A 15 -8.09 38.63 -7.98
C ALA A 15 -8.65 39.69 -7.03
N ASN A 16 -9.03 39.29 -5.81
CA ASN A 16 -9.54 40.21 -4.79
C ASN A 16 -8.43 41.13 -4.23
N GLY A 17 -7.22 40.61 -4.04
CA GLY A 17 -6.04 41.39 -3.62
C GLY A 17 -5.63 42.45 -4.65
N LEU A 18 -5.67 42.09 -5.95
CA LEU A 18 -5.45 43.01 -7.07
C LEU A 18 -6.52 44.12 -7.14
N ARG A 19 -7.79 43.79 -6.85
CA ARG A 19 -8.89 44.76 -6.83
C ARG A 19 -8.84 45.76 -5.68
N ARG A 20 -8.34 45.36 -4.51
CA ARG A 20 -8.36 46.20 -3.30
C ARG A 20 -7.22 47.23 -3.26
N GLY A 21 -6.05 46.91 -3.82
CA GLY A 21 -4.88 47.78 -3.86
C GLY A 21 -4.30 48.13 -2.46
N GLY A 22 -3.11 48.74 -2.45
CA GLY A 22 -2.41 49.13 -1.22
C GLY A 22 -1.69 48.00 -0.47
N LEU A 23 -1.10 48.31 0.69
CA LEU A 23 -0.28 47.38 1.48
C LEU A 23 -1.02 46.10 1.89
N GLY A 24 -2.32 46.20 2.20
CA GLY A 24 -3.16 45.04 2.54
C GLY A 24 -3.43 44.11 1.36
N GLY A 25 -3.58 44.65 0.13
CA GLY A 25 -3.76 43.86 -1.08
C GLY A 25 -2.48 43.11 -1.48
N ILE A 26 -1.31 43.73 -1.31
CA ILE A 26 0.00 43.10 -1.56
C ILE A 26 0.19 41.90 -0.63
N LEU A 27 -0.16 42.03 0.65
CA LEU A 27 -0.06 40.92 1.61
C LEU A 27 -0.96 39.74 1.20
N GLN A 28 -2.19 40.01 0.74
CA GLN A 28 -3.11 38.97 0.27
C GLN A 28 -2.59 38.26 -0.99
N ILE A 29 -1.98 38.98 -1.93
CA ILE A 29 -1.37 38.40 -3.12
C ILE A 29 -0.18 37.51 -2.74
N VAL A 30 0.69 37.94 -1.83
CA VAL A 30 1.86 37.15 -1.39
C VAL A 30 1.41 35.87 -0.69
N VAL A 31 0.44 35.95 0.23
CA VAL A 31 -0.10 34.76 0.92
C VAL A 31 -0.81 33.82 -0.06
N GLY A 32 -1.59 34.36 -1.01
CA GLY A 32 -2.25 33.57 -2.06
C GLY A 32 -1.27 32.91 -3.02
N ALA A 33 -0.26 33.64 -3.50
CA ALA A 33 0.80 33.12 -4.36
C ALA A 33 1.66 32.08 -3.64
N TYR A 34 1.97 32.27 -2.35
CA TYR A 34 2.66 31.28 -1.53
C TYR A 34 1.82 30.01 -1.32
N GLY A 35 0.50 30.15 -1.09
CA GLY A 35 -0.42 29.02 -1.02
C GLY A 35 -0.55 28.25 -2.34
N LEU A 36 -0.57 28.98 -3.47
CA LEU A 36 -0.56 28.40 -4.81
C LEU A 36 0.77 27.71 -5.14
N LEU A 37 1.91 28.32 -4.78
CA LEU A 37 3.23 27.71 -4.93
C LEU A 37 3.37 26.47 -4.05
N ARG A 38 2.89 26.47 -2.80
CA ARG A 38 2.85 25.27 -1.95
C ARG A 38 1.90 24.19 -2.49
N GLY A 39 0.73 24.57 -2.99
CA GLY A 39 -0.24 23.63 -3.58
C GLY A 39 0.23 23.05 -4.91
N ALA A 40 0.93 23.84 -5.73
CA ALA A 40 1.45 23.45 -7.04
C ALA A 40 2.76 22.66 -6.94
N THR A 41 3.63 22.96 -5.96
CA THR A 41 4.88 22.23 -5.77
C THR A 41 4.66 20.77 -5.40
N GLY A 42 3.50 20.40 -4.84
CA GLY A 42 2.82 19.10 -5.09
C GLY A 42 3.60 17.79 -4.92
N HIS A 43 4.85 17.86 -4.47
CA HIS A 43 5.76 16.77 -4.18
C HIS A 43 5.53 16.44 -2.72
N CYS A 44 4.39 15.81 -2.50
CA CYS A 44 4.08 15.23 -1.22
C CYS A 44 5.16 14.17 -0.96
N ALA A 45 6.09 14.43 -0.03
CA ALA A 45 7.03 13.41 0.45
C ALA A 45 6.28 12.14 0.89
N LEU A 46 5.04 12.31 1.38
CA LEU A 46 4.11 11.21 1.63
C LEU A 46 3.75 10.43 0.35
N LYS A 47 3.43 11.11 -0.77
CA LYS A 47 3.08 10.40 -2.01
C LYS A 47 4.25 9.58 -2.53
N HIS A 48 5.49 10.07 -2.43
CA HIS A 48 6.67 9.31 -2.83
C HIS A 48 6.97 8.12 -1.89
N ALA A 49 6.61 8.23 -0.60
CA ALA A 49 6.69 7.10 0.34
C ALA A 49 5.64 6.01 0.06
N PHE A 50 4.51 6.37 -0.56
CA PHE A 50 3.46 5.44 -0.98
C PHE A 50 3.49 5.15 -2.49
N MET A 51 4.55 5.55 -3.21
CA MET A 51 4.70 5.13 -4.61
C MET A 51 5.08 3.65 -4.64
N PRO A 52 4.39 2.84 -5.45
CA PRO A 52 4.72 1.44 -5.58
C PRO A 52 6.09 1.29 -6.21
N THR A 53 6.79 0.26 -5.77
CA THR A 53 8.07 -0.15 -6.35
C THR A 53 7.91 -0.51 -7.82
N PRO A 54 8.98 -0.44 -8.63
CA PRO A 54 8.94 -0.88 -10.03
C PRO A 54 8.52 -2.35 -10.20
N PHE A 55 8.69 -3.17 -9.17
CA PHE A 55 8.16 -4.54 -9.15
C PHE A 55 6.64 -4.56 -8.99
N GLU A 56 6.10 -3.88 -7.97
CA GLU A 56 4.65 -3.80 -7.72
C GLU A 56 3.89 -3.24 -8.92
N GLN A 57 4.44 -2.22 -9.61
CA GLN A 57 3.82 -1.67 -10.82
C GLN A 57 3.73 -2.68 -11.96
N ARG A 58 4.77 -3.49 -12.17
CA ARG A 58 4.79 -4.53 -13.21
C ARG A 58 3.82 -5.66 -12.88
N PHE A 59 3.87 -6.13 -11.63
CA PHE A 59 2.99 -7.21 -11.16
C PHE A 59 1.52 -6.81 -11.23
N SER A 60 1.19 -5.59 -10.81
CA SER A 60 -0.14 -4.99 -10.94
C SER A 60 -0.61 -4.90 -12.39
N ALA A 61 0.26 -4.50 -13.33
CA ALA A 61 -0.09 -4.42 -14.75
C ALA A 61 -0.30 -5.80 -15.40
N GLU A 62 0.44 -6.82 -14.97
CA GLU A 62 0.30 -8.19 -15.47
C GLU A 62 -0.98 -8.88 -14.98
N HIS A 63 -1.40 -8.58 -13.75
CA HIS A 63 -2.58 -9.18 -13.11
C HIS A 63 -3.85 -8.31 -13.18
N ASP A 64 -3.80 -7.18 -13.90
CA ASP A 64 -4.89 -6.18 -13.99
C ASP A 64 -5.39 -5.70 -12.62
N TRP A 65 -4.49 -5.62 -11.65
CA TRP A 65 -4.81 -5.14 -10.30
C TRP A 65 -4.60 -3.63 -10.20
N PRO A 66 -5.45 -2.88 -9.47
CA PRO A 66 -5.13 -1.50 -9.12
C PRO A 66 -3.84 -1.44 -8.30
N ILE A 67 -3.08 -0.37 -8.50
CA ILE A 67 -1.77 -0.12 -7.93
C ILE A 67 -1.68 -0.32 -6.40
N SER A 68 -2.77 -0.09 -5.66
CA SER A 68 -2.83 -0.24 -4.20
C SER A 68 -2.92 -1.70 -3.72
N GLU A 69 -3.13 -2.66 -4.62
CA GLU A 69 -3.38 -4.07 -4.27
C GLU A 69 -2.13 -4.96 -4.40
N ALA A 70 -1.08 -4.50 -5.08
CA ALA A 70 0.21 -5.20 -5.14
C ALA A 70 1.18 -4.65 -4.08
N LEU A 71 1.64 -5.52 -3.18
CA LEU A 71 2.66 -5.19 -2.17
C LEU A 71 3.83 -6.19 -2.23
N SER A 72 5.05 -5.67 -2.25
CA SER A 72 6.28 -6.45 -2.24
C SER A 72 7.15 -6.11 -1.02
N ARG A 73 7.65 -7.16 -0.36
CA ARG A 73 8.52 -7.07 0.81
C ARG A 73 9.66 -8.08 0.69
N SER A 74 10.83 -7.68 1.14
CA SER A 74 12.03 -8.51 1.17
C SER A 74 12.60 -8.54 2.57
N VAL A 75 13.06 -9.72 2.99
CA VAL A 75 13.76 -9.94 4.25
C VAL A 75 14.95 -10.87 3.96
N THR A 76 16.11 -10.57 4.55
CA THR A 76 17.29 -11.43 4.43
C THR A 76 17.30 -12.42 5.58
N ILE A 77 17.34 -13.72 5.27
CA ILE A 77 17.41 -14.81 6.23
C ILE A 77 18.78 -15.47 6.09
N SER A 78 19.56 -15.52 7.17
CA SER A 78 20.90 -16.15 7.18
C SER A 78 20.80 -17.68 7.31
N ARG A 79 20.07 -18.32 6.40
CA ARG A 79 19.87 -19.78 6.31
C ARG A 79 19.92 -20.26 4.85
N PRO A 80 20.23 -21.55 4.59
CA PRO A 80 20.15 -22.14 3.26
C PRO A 80 18.76 -22.01 2.64
N LEU A 81 18.71 -21.84 1.32
CA LEU A 81 17.45 -21.61 0.58
C LEU A 81 16.49 -22.81 0.68
N ASP A 82 17.02 -24.02 0.63
CA ASP A 82 16.28 -25.26 0.77
C ASP A 82 15.61 -25.38 2.14
N GLU A 83 16.33 -25.06 3.23
CA GLU A 83 15.77 -25.06 4.59
C GLU A 83 14.63 -24.03 4.71
N VAL A 84 14.82 -22.82 4.17
CA VAL A 84 13.79 -21.76 4.20
C VAL A 84 12.58 -22.14 3.37
N ARG A 85 12.78 -22.65 2.14
CA ARG A 85 11.71 -23.06 1.24
C ARG A 85 10.89 -24.19 1.86
N ASP A 86 11.54 -25.24 2.36
CA ASP A 86 10.86 -26.39 2.95
C ASP A 86 10.10 -26.00 4.23
N PHE A 87 10.59 -25.01 4.97
CA PHE A 87 9.88 -24.42 6.09
C PHE A 87 8.64 -23.62 5.64
N LEU A 88 8.78 -22.76 4.63
CA LEU A 88 7.69 -21.94 4.10
C LEU A 88 6.59 -22.78 3.43
N ALA A 89 6.96 -23.94 2.86
CA ALA A 89 6.02 -24.91 2.31
C ALA A 89 5.14 -25.60 3.37
N GLN A 90 5.35 -25.31 4.67
CA GLN A 90 4.57 -25.84 5.80
C GLN A 90 3.80 -24.70 6.49
N PRO A 91 2.58 -24.36 6.02
CA PRO A 91 1.76 -23.26 6.50
C PRO A 91 1.57 -23.23 8.01
N GLU A 92 1.45 -24.39 8.64
CA GLU A 92 1.23 -24.55 10.08
C GLU A 92 2.46 -24.08 10.89
N LYS A 93 3.66 -24.36 10.38
CA LYS A 93 4.92 -23.90 10.99
C LYS A 93 5.07 -22.39 10.85
N VAL A 94 4.71 -21.84 9.68
CA VAL A 94 4.74 -20.39 9.44
C VAL A 94 3.74 -19.69 10.35
N GLY A 95 2.50 -20.20 10.44
CA GLY A 95 1.46 -19.67 11.32
C GLY A 95 1.88 -19.62 12.79
N ALA A 96 2.58 -20.66 13.27
CA ALA A 96 3.07 -20.71 14.65
C ALA A 96 4.10 -19.60 15.00
N LEU A 97 4.80 -19.04 14.00
CA LEU A 97 5.72 -17.90 14.21
C LEU A 97 4.98 -16.56 14.30
N LEU A 98 3.79 -16.46 13.71
CA LEU A 98 3.03 -15.22 13.60
C LEU A 98 2.13 -15.04 14.82
N ARG A 99 2.51 -14.16 15.75
CA ARG A 99 1.75 -13.90 17.00
C ARG A 99 0.26 -13.60 16.82
N TRP A 100 -0.11 -13.03 15.67
CA TRP A 100 -1.48 -12.63 15.36
C TRP A 100 -2.31 -13.77 14.72
N VAL A 101 -1.67 -14.85 14.31
CA VAL A 101 -2.33 -16.07 13.83
C VAL A 101 -2.73 -16.92 15.03
N GLU A 102 -3.98 -17.37 15.05
CA GLU A 102 -4.54 -18.18 16.12
C GLU A 102 -4.48 -19.68 15.78
N SER A 103 -4.87 -20.04 14.56
CA SER A 103 -4.75 -21.41 14.04
C SER A 103 -4.53 -21.43 12.54
N VAL A 104 -3.86 -22.47 12.07
CA VAL A 104 -3.76 -22.86 10.66
C VAL A 104 -4.16 -24.33 10.58
N GLU A 105 -5.22 -24.62 9.84
CA GLU A 105 -5.81 -25.96 9.73
C GLU A 105 -5.76 -26.43 8.27
N SER A 106 -5.22 -27.61 8.01
CA SER A 106 -5.21 -28.18 6.67
C SER A 106 -6.61 -28.72 6.33
N LEU A 107 -7.23 -28.19 5.27
CA LEU A 107 -8.55 -28.59 4.78
C LEU A 107 -8.49 -29.60 3.61
N GLY A 108 -7.29 -30.02 3.23
CA GLY A 108 -7.04 -30.89 2.09
C GLY A 108 -5.55 -30.90 1.69
N PRO A 109 -5.22 -31.41 0.50
CA PRO A 109 -3.83 -31.50 0.04
C PRO A 109 -3.21 -30.12 -0.29
N ASP A 110 -4.03 -29.15 -0.68
CA ASP A 110 -3.63 -27.84 -1.22
C ASP A 110 -4.30 -26.66 -0.51
N ARG A 111 -5.22 -26.92 0.44
CA ARG A 111 -6.05 -25.90 1.08
C ARG A 111 -5.78 -25.79 2.56
N THR A 112 -5.62 -24.56 3.03
CA THR A 112 -5.43 -24.25 4.45
C THR A 112 -6.40 -23.18 4.92
N CYS A 113 -6.99 -23.39 6.07
CA CYS A 113 -7.83 -22.43 6.77
C CYS A 113 -6.98 -21.66 7.76
N TRP A 114 -6.96 -20.33 7.65
CA TRP A 114 -6.23 -19.44 8.54
C TRP A 114 -7.22 -18.69 9.41
N THR A 115 -7.04 -18.78 10.72
CA THR A 115 -7.78 -17.99 11.71
C THR A 115 -6.82 -17.03 12.38
N VAL A 116 -7.11 -15.73 12.35
CA VAL A 116 -6.27 -14.70 12.95
C VAL A 116 -7.04 -13.79 13.88
N ARG A 117 -6.33 -13.25 14.86
CA ARG A 117 -6.85 -12.29 15.83
C ARG A 117 -6.80 -10.88 15.25
N ALA A 118 -7.96 -10.32 14.98
CA ALA A 118 -8.13 -8.93 14.57
C ALA A 118 -8.30 -8.00 15.78
N PRO A 119 -8.14 -6.68 15.60
CA PRO A 119 -8.38 -5.70 16.66
C PRO A 119 -9.79 -5.81 17.24
N VAL A 120 -9.93 -5.45 18.53
CA VAL A 120 -11.20 -5.48 19.30
C VAL A 120 -11.72 -6.90 19.54
N GLY A 121 -10.82 -7.88 19.67
CA GLY A 121 -11.18 -9.27 19.98
C GLY A 121 -11.93 -10.00 18.86
N ARG A 122 -11.98 -9.41 17.66
CA ARG A 122 -12.58 -10.05 16.48
C ARG A 122 -11.65 -11.14 15.96
N LYS A 123 -12.24 -12.15 15.33
CA LYS A 123 -11.50 -13.17 14.58
C LYS A 123 -11.82 -13.04 13.10
N LEU A 124 -10.80 -13.15 12.26
CA LEU A 124 -10.96 -13.21 10.82
C LEU A 124 -10.50 -14.59 10.37
N GLN A 125 -11.26 -15.20 9.47
CA GLN A 125 -10.98 -16.53 8.95
C GLN A 125 -11.05 -16.49 7.42
N TRP A 126 -10.06 -17.09 6.77
CA TRP A 126 -10.03 -17.25 5.31
C TRP A 126 -9.35 -18.55 4.91
N THR A 127 -9.55 -18.95 3.66
CA THR A 127 -8.90 -20.12 3.06
C THR A 127 -7.82 -19.67 2.08
N LEU A 128 -6.65 -20.29 2.14
CA LEU A 128 -5.60 -20.18 1.12
C LEU A 128 -5.47 -21.49 0.36
N ILE A 129 -5.29 -21.38 -0.95
CA ILE A 129 -5.09 -22.50 -1.88
C ILE A 129 -3.68 -22.36 -2.44
N SER A 130 -2.82 -23.38 -2.26
CA SER A 130 -1.48 -23.39 -2.84
C SER A 130 -1.52 -23.75 -4.31
N VAL A 131 -0.80 -23.01 -5.14
CA VAL A 131 -0.72 -23.25 -6.58
C VAL A 131 0.66 -23.85 -6.91
N PRO A 132 0.73 -24.96 -7.66
CA PRO A 132 2.00 -25.47 -8.14
C PRO A 132 2.64 -24.43 -9.09
N THR A 133 3.91 -24.15 -8.88
CA THR A 133 4.70 -23.26 -9.74
C THR A 133 5.71 -24.07 -10.58
N GLU A 134 6.06 -23.54 -11.74
CA GLU A 134 7.12 -24.08 -12.60
C GLU A 134 8.52 -23.79 -12.04
N THR A 135 8.65 -22.74 -11.21
CA THR A 135 9.93 -22.31 -10.62
C THR A 135 10.10 -22.92 -9.22
N PRO A 136 11.12 -23.76 -8.95
CA PRO A 136 11.25 -24.48 -7.68
C PRO A 136 11.51 -23.57 -6.46
N ASP A 137 11.97 -22.34 -6.68
CA ASP A 137 12.28 -21.37 -5.63
C ASP A 137 11.13 -20.38 -5.36
N GLU A 138 9.97 -20.63 -5.96
CA GLU A 138 8.78 -19.81 -5.82
C GLU A 138 7.68 -20.61 -5.11
N LEU A 139 6.85 -19.93 -4.32
CA LEU A 139 5.65 -20.51 -3.72
C LEU A 139 4.51 -19.52 -3.90
N GLN A 140 3.37 -20.00 -4.37
CA GLN A 140 2.22 -19.17 -4.67
C GLN A 140 0.97 -19.67 -3.96
N TRP A 141 0.18 -18.74 -3.46
CA TRP A 141 -1.13 -19.01 -2.88
C TRP A 141 -2.13 -17.96 -3.33
N HIS A 142 -3.39 -18.37 -3.44
CA HIS A 142 -4.50 -17.44 -3.66
C HIS A 142 -5.65 -17.73 -2.70
N THR A 143 -6.46 -16.72 -2.43
CA THR A 143 -7.76 -16.91 -1.83
C THR A 143 -8.76 -17.37 -2.90
N PRO A 144 -9.76 -18.20 -2.55
CA PRO A 144 -10.82 -18.62 -3.46
C PRO A 144 -11.66 -17.46 -3.99
#